data_AF-A0A0V1JE38-F1
#
_entry.id   AF-A0A0V1JE38-F1
#
_cell.length_a   1.000
_cell.length_b   1.000
_cell.length_c   1.000
_cell.angle_alpha   90.00
_cell.angle_beta   90.00
_cell.angle_gamma   90.00
#
_symmetry.space_group_name_H-M   'P 1'
#
loop_
_entity.id
_entity.type
_entity.pdbx_description
1 polymer ?
#
loop_
_entity_poly.entity_id
_entity_poly.type
_entity_poly.pdbx_seq_one_letter_code
_entity_poly.pdbx_strand_id
1 'polypeptide(L)'
;LESALKIMSSKPGCSKVTKKSKNPEKRSLGRKKMMEASENALRNSPQLEKKLVFPGDDLGPVFHLPFAIGPGVRLSSNQLISTHFGMVLQRKDGIWIDFCEKAYFPYAGDRVVGIVVGKWMDYWKVEIGAWKTAIIHYLSFENATKRLRPLVNIGDVIYGRLKHDIEPELVCKDEMGKANDFGILPGDGMMLKMPPAYARRLLGRKKQVLLAVGKEVPCELTIGMNGWVWIRASTARQRMAISHALQLGNMVPHHRQAEVIKAAFKNFTSNEFK
;
A
#
# COMPACT_ATOMS: atom_id res chain seq x y z
N LEU A 1 6.88 -1.66 3.96
CA LEU A 1 6.22 -2.90 4.39
C LEU A 1 5.62 -2.81 5.81
N GLU A 2 5.43 -1.62 6.36
CA GLU A 2 4.54 -1.40 7.52
C GLU A 2 3.65 -0.17 7.25
N SER A 3 2.36 -0.41 7.13
CA SER A 3 1.33 0.64 7.06
C SER A 3 0.07 0.19 7.80
N ALA A 4 0.29 -0.24 9.05
CA ALA A 4 -0.66 -0.19 10.15
C ALA A 4 0.22 0.09 11.37
N LEU A 5 0.22 1.33 11.87
CA LEU A 5 1.10 1.74 12.97
C LEU A 5 0.31 1.58 14.27
N LYS A 6 0.45 0.42 14.92
CA LYS A 6 -0.07 0.13 16.26
C LYS A 6 1.12 -0.23 17.15
N ILE A 7 1.45 0.62 18.12
CA ILE A 7 2.60 0.47 19.02
C ILE A 7 2.14 -0.28 20.28
N MET A 8 2.74 -1.43 20.63
CA MET A 8 3.18 -1.86 21.99
C MET A 8 3.63 -3.34 22.11
N SER A 9 4.91 -3.53 22.53
CA SER A 9 5.58 -4.48 23.46
C SER A 9 5.11 -5.94 23.74
N SER A 10 5.99 -6.95 23.52
CA SER A 10 6.68 -7.79 24.55
C SER A 10 7.27 -9.14 24.00
N LYS A 11 8.14 -9.80 24.80
CA LYS A 11 9.24 -10.75 24.49
C LYS A 11 8.87 -12.27 24.33
N PRO A 12 9.81 -13.15 23.91
CA PRO A 12 9.56 -14.48 23.33
C PRO A 12 9.76 -15.67 24.29
N GLY A 13 9.21 -16.85 23.93
CA GLY A 13 9.44 -18.12 24.62
C GLY A 13 9.50 -19.33 23.66
N CYS A 14 10.54 -20.15 23.86
CA CYS A 14 10.84 -21.56 23.51
C CYS A 14 9.76 -22.43 22.81
N SER A 15 10.05 -23.49 22.04
CA SER A 15 11.15 -24.47 22.16
C SER A 15 11.22 -25.42 20.93
N LYS A 16 12.38 -26.07 20.81
CA LYS A 16 12.89 -27.00 19.78
C LYS A 16 12.14 -28.34 19.69
N VAL A 17 12.16 -28.96 18.50
CA VAL A 17 12.25 -30.43 18.33
C VAL A 17 13.20 -30.78 17.17
N THR A 18 14.03 -31.80 17.39
CA THR A 18 15.23 -32.20 16.64
C THR A 18 15.07 -33.44 15.74
N LYS A 19 16.04 -33.61 14.82
CA LYS A 19 16.59 -34.83 14.14
C LYS A 19 16.09 -35.06 12.69
N LYS A 20 16.90 -35.39 11.68
CA LYS A 20 18.15 -36.19 11.62
C LYS A 20 18.98 -35.87 10.35
N SER A 21 20.25 -36.26 10.40
CA SER A 21 21.42 -35.98 9.56
C SER A 21 21.42 -36.42 8.08
N LYS A 22 21.86 -35.52 7.19
CA LYS A 22 22.73 -35.78 6.02
C LYS A 22 23.75 -34.64 5.96
N ASN A 23 25.04 -34.96 5.86
CA ASN A 23 26.17 -34.05 6.09
C ASN A 23 26.01 -32.69 5.35
N PRO A 24 25.60 -31.60 6.04
CA PRO A 24 25.14 -30.35 5.41
C PRO A 24 26.24 -29.29 5.28
N GLU A 25 27.40 -29.48 5.88
CA GLU A 25 28.36 -28.40 6.12
C GLU A 25 29.08 -27.92 4.84
N LYS A 26 29.51 -28.81 3.94
CA LYS A 26 30.17 -28.39 2.68
C LYS A 26 29.20 -27.77 1.66
N ARG A 27 27.95 -28.25 1.60
CA ARG A 27 26.90 -27.71 0.70
C ARG A 27 26.30 -26.40 1.23
N SER A 28 26.19 -26.27 2.56
CA SER A 28 25.73 -25.05 3.22
C SER A 28 26.79 -23.95 3.20
N LEU A 29 28.08 -24.26 3.27
CA LEU A 29 29.15 -23.27 3.14
C LEU A 29 29.25 -22.70 1.71
N GLY A 30 29.06 -23.53 0.69
CA GLY A 30 28.97 -23.08 -0.72
C GLY A 30 27.73 -22.24 -1.01
N ARG A 31 26.56 -22.63 -0.48
CA ARG A 31 25.32 -21.82 -0.58
C ARG A 31 25.39 -20.53 0.25
N LYS A 32 26.00 -20.55 1.43
CA LYS A 32 26.23 -19.35 2.24
C LYS A 32 27.20 -18.41 1.54
N LYS A 33 28.32 -18.91 1.00
CA LYS A 33 29.26 -18.09 0.21
C LYS A 33 28.63 -17.55 -1.08
N MET A 34 27.75 -18.30 -1.76
CA MET A 34 26.99 -17.79 -2.91
C MET A 34 25.91 -16.77 -2.52
N MET A 35 25.19 -16.98 -1.41
CA MET A 35 24.23 -15.99 -0.90
C MET A 35 24.93 -14.73 -0.42
N GLU A 36 26.06 -14.85 0.28
CA GLU A 36 26.87 -13.74 0.80
C GLU A 36 27.60 -13.00 -0.34
N ALA A 37 28.03 -13.69 -1.40
CA ALA A 37 28.53 -13.08 -2.63
C ALA A 37 27.43 -12.38 -3.43
N SER A 38 26.22 -12.95 -3.49
CA SER A 38 25.05 -12.32 -4.12
C SER A 38 24.59 -11.10 -3.31
N GLU A 39 24.60 -11.19 -1.98
CA GLU A 39 24.25 -10.12 -1.05
C GLU A 39 25.29 -8.98 -1.04
N ASN A 40 26.58 -9.30 -1.23
CA ASN A 40 27.65 -8.33 -1.44
C ASN A 40 27.64 -7.72 -2.86
N ALA A 41 27.24 -8.47 -3.89
CA ALA A 41 27.01 -7.94 -5.24
C ALA A 41 25.78 -7.00 -5.30
N LEU A 42 24.72 -7.33 -4.54
CA LEU A 42 23.53 -6.49 -4.32
C LEU A 42 23.84 -5.23 -3.48
N ARG A 43 24.87 -5.25 -2.63
CA ARG A 43 25.38 -4.05 -1.93
C ARG A 43 26.21 -3.15 -2.84
N ASN A 44 26.91 -3.72 -3.81
CA ASN A 44 27.83 -3.01 -4.71
C ASN A 44 27.23 -2.68 -6.08
N SER A 45 25.95 -2.95 -6.30
CA SER A 45 25.28 -2.53 -7.53
C SER A 45 25.19 -1.01 -7.57
N PRO A 46 25.64 -0.34 -8.66
CA PRO A 46 25.53 1.10 -8.77
C PRO A 46 24.05 1.46 -8.64
N GLN A 47 23.70 2.24 -7.62
CA GLN A 47 22.36 2.80 -7.53
C GLN A 47 22.20 3.68 -8.76
N LEU A 48 21.25 3.38 -9.65
CA LEU A 48 20.91 4.36 -10.69
C LEU A 48 20.62 5.68 -9.98
N GLU A 49 21.33 6.72 -10.40
CA GLU A 49 20.98 8.07 -10.02
C GLU A 49 19.51 8.31 -10.38
N LYS A 50 18.82 9.10 -9.56
CA LYS A 50 17.44 9.49 -9.83
C LYS A 50 17.39 10.22 -11.16
N LYS A 51 17.04 9.51 -12.22
CA LYS A 51 16.99 10.00 -13.60
C LYS A 51 15.54 10.22 -14.00
N LEU A 52 15.28 11.38 -14.60
CA LEU A 52 14.02 11.64 -15.29
C LEU A 52 14.04 10.91 -16.63
N VAL A 53 12.98 10.18 -16.95
CA VAL A 53 12.88 9.39 -18.18
C VAL A 53 11.60 9.70 -18.93
N PHE A 54 11.64 9.54 -20.24
CA PHE A 54 10.51 9.65 -21.17
C PHE A 54 10.15 8.28 -21.74
N PRO A 55 8.89 8.03 -22.12
CA PRO A 55 8.50 6.78 -22.76
C PRO A 55 9.40 6.45 -23.97
N GLY A 56 9.99 5.25 -23.97
CA GLY A 56 10.93 4.80 -25.00
C GLY A 56 12.40 4.90 -24.59
N ASP A 57 12.73 5.61 -23.51
CA ASP A 57 14.11 5.67 -23.01
C ASP A 57 14.57 4.29 -22.54
N ASP A 58 15.81 3.94 -22.91
CA ASP A 58 16.51 2.76 -22.42
C ASP A 58 17.03 2.98 -20.99
N LEU A 59 16.69 2.03 -20.11
CA LEU A 59 17.08 2.00 -18.70
C LEU A 59 18.30 1.09 -18.45
N GLY A 60 18.83 0.48 -19.52
CA GLY A 60 19.97 -0.42 -19.49
C GLY A 60 19.58 -1.90 -19.56
N PRO A 61 20.57 -2.79 -19.70
CA PRO A 61 20.34 -4.22 -19.79
C PRO A 61 19.97 -4.83 -18.43
N VAL A 62 19.36 -6.02 -18.43
CA VAL A 62 19.03 -6.75 -17.20
C VAL A 62 20.30 -7.38 -16.62
N PHE A 63 20.82 -6.81 -15.54
CA PHE A 63 22.13 -7.19 -15.00
C PHE A 63 22.12 -8.37 -14.02
N HIS A 64 20.97 -8.76 -13.43
CA HIS A 64 20.92 -9.83 -12.42
C HIS A 64 19.49 -10.35 -12.18
N LEU A 65 19.33 -11.64 -11.88
CA LEU A 65 18.08 -12.26 -11.43
C LEU A 65 18.24 -12.79 -10.00
N PRO A 66 17.22 -12.67 -9.14
CA PRO A 66 15.89 -12.12 -9.41
C PRO A 66 15.85 -10.59 -9.29
N PHE A 67 15.34 -9.93 -10.32
CA PHE A 67 15.14 -8.48 -10.36
C PHE A 67 13.69 -8.19 -10.76
N ALA A 68 12.92 -7.59 -9.86
CA ALA A 68 11.51 -7.33 -10.11
C ALA A 68 11.34 -6.13 -11.05
N ILE A 69 10.58 -6.34 -12.12
CA ILE A 69 10.17 -5.28 -13.03
C ILE A 69 8.86 -4.72 -12.50
N GLY A 70 8.91 -3.51 -11.98
CA GLY A 70 7.76 -2.82 -11.43
C GLY A 70 7.03 -1.94 -12.46
N PRO A 71 6.03 -1.16 -12.00
CA PRO A 71 5.23 -0.30 -12.86
C PRO A 71 6.06 0.68 -13.70
N GLY A 72 5.61 0.92 -14.92
CA GLY A 72 6.25 1.86 -15.84
C GLY A 72 7.46 1.31 -16.58
N VAL A 73 7.94 0.11 -16.28
CA VAL A 73 9.07 -0.52 -16.97
C VAL A 73 8.62 -1.77 -17.72
N ARG A 74 9.10 -1.96 -18.94
CA ARG A 74 8.83 -3.14 -19.76
C ARG A 74 10.13 -3.74 -20.27
N LEU A 75 10.22 -5.07 -20.26
CA LEU A 75 11.30 -5.79 -20.94
C LEU A 75 10.97 -5.94 -22.42
N SER A 76 11.86 -5.47 -23.29
CA SER A 76 11.77 -5.69 -24.74
C SER A 76 13.16 -6.00 -25.28
N SER A 77 13.31 -7.08 -26.05
CA SER A 77 14.59 -7.47 -26.67
C SER A 77 15.78 -7.49 -25.69
N ASN A 78 15.56 -7.95 -24.45
CA ASN A 78 16.54 -8.00 -23.36
C ASN A 78 17.03 -6.63 -22.84
N GLN A 79 16.32 -5.55 -23.19
CA GLN A 79 16.54 -4.19 -22.70
C GLN A 79 15.34 -3.72 -21.87
N LEU A 80 15.61 -2.96 -20.81
CA LEU A 80 14.57 -2.36 -20.00
C LEU A 80 14.17 -1.04 -20.62
N ILE A 81 12.95 -0.97 -21.13
CA ILE A 81 12.41 0.23 -21.76
C ILE A 81 11.40 0.87 -20.82
N SER A 82 11.50 2.19 -20.68
CA SER A 82 10.51 3.00 -19.98
C SER A 82 9.23 3.13 -20.80
N THR A 83 8.07 3.02 -20.14
CA THR A 83 6.75 3.16 -20.78
C THR A 83 6.05 4.45 -20.37
N HIS A 84 6.52 5.09 -19.29
CA HIS A 84 5.90 6.26 -18.68
C HIS A 84 6.94 7.36 -18.48
N PHE A 85 6.48 8.61 -18.54
CA PHE A 85 7.27 9.75 -18.11
C PHE A 85 7.31 9.80 -16.58
N GLY A 86 8.51 9.92 -16.00
CA GLY A 86 8.65 10.02 -14.56
C GLY A 86 10.07 9.82 -14.07
N MET A 87 10.21 9.61 -12.76
CA MET A 87 11.50 9.37 -12.12
C MET A 87 11.77 7.89 -12.02
N VAL A 88 12.87 7.41 -12.59
CA VAL A 88 13.32 6.03 -12.36
C VAL A 88 13.76 5.87 -10.92
N LEU A 89 13.21 4.85 -10.28
CA LEU A 89 13.58 4.39 -8.96
C LEU A 89 14.06 2.95 -9.05
N GLN A 90 15.31 2.73 -8.63
CA GLN A 90 15.87 1.41 -8.51
C GLN A 90 16.15 1.11 -7.03
N ARG A 91 15.83 -0.12 -6.64
CA ARG A 91 16.29 -0.74 -5.39
C ARG A 91 16.98 -2.05 -5.74
N LYS A 92 17.56 -2.67 -4.71
CA LYS A 92 18.20 -3.99 -4.80
C LYS A 92 17.28 -5.05 -5.42
N ASP A 93 15.99 -4.97 -5.12
CA ASP A 93 15.02 -6.00 -5.47
C ASP A 93 14.25 -5.70 -6.76
N GLY A 94 14.46 -4.54 -7.39
CA GLY A 94 13.75 -4.18 -8.62
C GLY A 94 13.82 -2.71 -9.03
N ILE A 95 13.24 -2.43 -10.20
CA ILE A 95 13.15 -1.12 -10.84
C ILE A 95 11.70 -0.76 -11.15
N TRP A 96 11.33 0.50 -10.97
CA TRP A 96 10.05 1.02 -11.40
C TRP A 96 10.18 2.51 -11.70
N ILE A 97 9.18 3.06 -12.39
CA ILE A 97 9.06 4.50 -12.61
C ILE A 97 8.07 5.05 -11.59
N ASP A 98 8.43 6.16 -10.94
CA ASP A 98 7.49 6.98 -10.18
C ASP A 98 6.84 7.99 -11.12
N PHE A 99 5.57 7.74 -11.44
CA PHE A 99 4.78 8.55 -12.36
C PHE A 99 3.42 8.90 -11.75
N CYS A 100 2.84 9.99 -12.24
CA CYS A 100 1.56 10.49 -11.81
C CYS A 100 0.44 9.92 -12.67
N GLU A 101 -0.42 9.10 -12.07
CA GLU A 101 -1.60 8.54 -12.72
C GLU A 101 -2.87 9.24 -12.25
N LYS A 102 -3.81 9.47 -13.16
CA LYS A 102 -5.15 9.97 -12.82
C LYS A 102 -6.09 8.85 -12.37
N ALA A 103 -5.99 7.68 -13.00
CA ALA A 103 -6.79 6.50 -12.70
C ALA A 103 -5.94 5.44 -11.99
N TYR A 104 -6.57 4.66 -11.11
CA TYR A 104 -5.89 3.57 -10.43
C TYR A 104 -5.84 2.32 -11.31
N PHE A 105 -4.66 1.71 -11.40
CA PHE A 105 -4.49 0.39 -12.01
C PHE A 105 -4.27 -0.67 -10.91
N PRO A 106 -5.05 -1.78 -10.90
CA PRO A 106 -4.94 -2.78 -9.84
C PRO A 106 -3.66 -3.61 -9.99
N TYR A 107 -2.86 -3.66 -8.93
CA TYR A 107 -1.69 -4.52 -8.84
C TYR A 107 -1.80 -5.51 -7.68
N ALA A 108 -1.17 -6.67 -7.84
CA ALA A 108 -1.28 -7.78 -6.92
C ALA A 108 -0.57 -7.41 -5.63
N GLY A 109 -1.28 -7.60 -4.54
CA GLY A 109 -0.83 -7.24 -3.22
C GLY A 109 -1.09 -5.80 -2.81
N ASP A 110 -1.64 -4.95 -3.69
CA ASP A 110 -2.06 -3.61 -3.30
C ASP A 110 -3.20 -3.66 -2.28
N ARG A 111 -3.12 -2.76 -1.30
CA ARG A 111 -4.17 -2.58 -0.29
C ARG A 111 -5.07 -1.45 -0.74
N VAL A 112 -6.36 -1.71 -0.87
CA VAL A 112 -7.32 -0.76 -1.44
C VAL A 112 -8.55 -0.64 -0.57
N VAL A 113 -9.18 0.53 -0.64
CA VAL A 113 -10.49 0.78 -0.05
C VAL A 113 -11.52 0.76 -1.18
N GLY A 114 -12.62 0.05 -1.00
CA GLY A 114 -13.68 -0.05 -1.99
C GLY A 114 -15.07 0.02 -1.37
N ILE A 115 -16.09 0.24 -2.20
CA ILE A 115 -17.49 0.32 -1.78
C ILE A 115 -18.27 -0.82 -2.41
N VAL A 116 -19.07 -1.54 -1.63
CA VAL A 116 -19.88 -2.64 -2.12
C VAL A 116 -21.01 -2.10 -3.00
N VAL A 117 -21.01 -2.47 -4.28
CA VAL A 117 -22.01 -2.03 -5.27
C VAL A 117 -23.04 -3.10 -5.58
N GLY A 118 -22.74 -4.37 -5.33
CA GLY A 118 -23.69 -5.45 -5.57
C GLY A 118 -23.40 -6.67 -4.71
N LYS A 119 -24.46 -7.44 -4.48
CA LYS A 119 -24.47 -8.63 -3.63
C LYS A 119 -25.00 -9.81 -4.44
N TRP A 120 -24.20 -10.87 -4.53
CA TRP A 120 -24.58 -12.16 -5.08
C TRP A 120 -24.61 -13.19 -3.94
N MET A 121 -25.00 -14.43 -4.27
CA MET A 121 -25.11 -15.49 -3.28
C MET A 121 -23.75 -15.77 -2.61
N ASP A 122 -22.68 -15.88 -3.40
CA ASP A 122 -21.37 -16.33 -2.91
C ASP A 122 -20.28 -15.26 -2.94
N TYR A 123 -20.57 -14.08 -3.50
CA TYR A 123 -19.60 -13.00 -3.58
C TYR A 123 -20.27 -11.63 -3.62
N TRP A 124 -19.49 -10.59 -3.39
CA TRP A 124 -19.89 -9.20 -3.58
C TRP A 124 -19.05 -8.56 -4.66
N LYS A 125 -19.63 -7.61 -5.41
CA LYS A 125 -18.86 -6.71 -6.26
C LYS A 125 -18.57 -5.43 -5.51
N VAL A 126 -17.33 -4.98 -5.62
CA VAL A 126 -16.78 -3.83 -4.91
C VAL A 126 -16.20 -2.87 -5.95
N GLU A 127 -16.66 -1.63 -5.91
CA GLU A 127 -16.10 -0.55 -6.70
C GLU A 127 -14.79 -0.08 -6.05
N ILE A 128 -13.71 -0.06 -6.82
CA ILE A 128 -12.36 0.30 -6.37
C ILE A 128 -11.77 1.49 -7.15
N GLY A 129 -12.51 2.05 -8.12
CA GLY A 129 -12.02 3.14 -8.97
C GLY A 129 -10.99 2.71 -10.01
N ALA A 130 -10.98 1.42 -10.37
CA ALA A 130 -10.21 0.85 -11.47
C ALA A 130 -11.07 0.71 -12.73
N TRP A 131 -10.52 0.12 -13.80
CA TRP A 131 -11.24 -0.19 -15.03
C TRP A 131 -12.31 -1.29 -14.89
N LYS A 132 -12.21 -2.12 -13.83
CA LYS A 132 -13.17 -3.19 -13.50
C LYS A 132 -13.45 -3.21 -11.99
N THR A 133 -14.68 -3.53 -11.62
CA THR A 133 -15.06 -3.77 -10.22
C THR A 133 -14.33 -5.00 -9.67
N ALA A 134 -13.89 -4.93 -8.43
CA ALA A 134 -13.32 -6.07 -7.74
C ALA A 134 -14.40 -7.04 -7.25
N ILE A 135 -14.05 -8.31 -7.13
CA ILE A 135 -14.89 -9.35 -6.55
C ILE A 135 -14.31 -9.75 -5.18
N ILE A 136 -15.18 -9.91 -4.19
CA ILE A 136 -14.80 -10.49 -2.89
C ILE A 136 -15.70 -11.68 -2.58
N HIS A 137 -15.09 -12.84 -2.37
CA HIS A 137 -15.79 -14.07 -2.03
C HIS A 137 -16.04 -14.15 -0.51
N TYR A 138 -17.11 -14.83 -0.08
CA TYR A 138 -17.39 -14.96 1.37
C TYR A 138 -16.26 -15.65 2.14
N LEU A 139 -15.57 -16.62 1.52
CA LEU A 139 -14.41 -17.29 2.12
C LEU A 139 -13.18 -16.38 2.29
N SER A 140 -13.18 -15.18 1.70
CA SER A 140 -12.06 -14.24 1.76
C SER A 140 -12.05 -13.40 3.03
N PHE A 141 -13.03 -13.56 3.91
CA PHE A 141 -13.06 -12.98 5.25
C PHE A 141 -12.48 -13.93 6.30
N GLU A 142 -12.01 -13.38 7.41
CA GLU A 142 -11.57 -14.15 8.57
C GLU A 142 -12.75 -14.95 9.16
N ASN A 143 -12.47 -16.19 9.59
CA ASN A 143 -13.45 -17.12 10.19
C ASN A 143 -14.70 -17.45 9.35
N ALA A 144 -14.73 -17.07 8.07
CA ALA A 144 -15.86 -17.35 7.20
C ALA A 144 -15.93 -18.83 6.79
N THR A 145 -17.11 -19.43 6.96
CA THR A 145 -17.42 -20.81 6.55
C THR A 145 -18.72 -20.85 5.77
N LYS A 146 -19.06 -21.98 5.13
CA LYS A 146 -20.35 -22.14 4.42
C LYS A 146 -21.57 -21.89 5.33
N ARG A 147 -21.42 -22.15 6.63
CA ARG A 147 -22.46 -21.95 7.66
C ARG A 147 -22.46 -20.53 8.23
N LEU A 148 -21.27 -19.93 8.40
CA LEU A 148 -21.10 -18.58 8.94
C LEU A 148 -20.63 -17.64 7.84
N ARG A 149 -21.59 -16.97 7.19
CA ARG A 149 -21.32 -15.97 6.15
C ARG A 149 -21.19 -14.58 6.79
N PRO A 150 -20.21 -13.75 6.38
CA PRO A 150 -20.07 -12.40 6.88
C PRO A 150 -21.26 -11.53 6.41
N LEU A 151 -21.68 -10.62 7.29
CA LEU A 151 -22.76 -9.68 7.00
C LEU A 151 -22.19 -8.47 6.26
N VAL A 152 -22.31 -8.50 4.93
CA VAL A 152 -21.92 -7.40 4.04
C VAL A 152 -23.15 -6.96 3.24
N ASN A 153 -23.42 -5.66 3.28
CA ASN A 153 -24.53 -5.00 2.61
C ASN A 153 -24.02 -4.05 1.51
N ILE A 154 -24.93 -3.68 0.62
CA ILE A 154 -24.64 -2.70 -0.44
C ILE A 154 -24.43 -1.34 0.22
N GLY A 155 -23.37 -0.63 -0.18
CA GLY A 155 -22.95 0.63 0.42
C GLY A 155 -21.88 0.51 1.50
N ASP A 156 -21.60 -0.71 2.00
CA ASP A 156 -20.53 -0.92 2.97
C ASP A 156 -19.16 -0.61 2.35
N VAL A 157 -18.27 -0.03 3.16
CA VAL A 157 -16.89 0.25 2.76
C VAL A 157 -16.00 -0.90 3.21
N ILE A 158 -15.19 -1.44 2.31
CA ILE A 158 -14.30 -2.57 2.58
C ILE A 158 -12.85 -2.15 2.37
N TYR A 159 -11.99 -2.54 3.29
CA TYR A 159 -10.55 -2.48 3.14
C TYR A 159 -9.98 -3.90 2.94
N GLY A 160 -9.23 -4.10 1.88
CA GLY A 160 -8.72 -5.42 1.51
C GLY A 160 -7.46 -5.36 0.65
N ARG A 161 -6.87 -6.54 0.42
CA ARG A 161 -5.69 -6.72 -0.43
C ARG A 161 -6.11 -7.34 -1.76
N LEU A 162 -5.58 -6.84 -2.87
CA LEU A 162 -5.76 -7.44 -4.17
C LEU A 162 -4.91 -8.70 -4.31
N LYS A 163 -5.49 -9.77 -4.86
CA LYS A 163 -4.80 -11.05 -5.09
C LYS A 163 -4.38 -11.23 -6.56
N HIS A 164 -5.20 -10.76 -7.49
CA HIS A 164 -5.01 -10.95 -8.93
C HIS A 164 -5.16 -9.60 -9.66
N ASP A 165 -4.41 -9.45 -10.76
CA ASP A 165 -4.34 -8.19 -11.53
C ASP A 165 -5.36 -8.15 -12.66
N ILE A 166 -5.55 -9.27 -13.34
CA ILE A 166 -6.40 -9.38 -14.53
C ILE A 166 -7.88 -9.35 -14.14
N GLU A 167 -8.25 -10.14 -13.12
CA GLU A 167 -9.56 -10.12 -12.51
C GLU A 167 -9.41 -9.69 -11.05
N PRO A 168 -9.66 -8.41 -10.72
CA PRO A 168 -9.37 -7.90 -9.40
C PRO A 168 -10.18 -8.65 -8.35
N GLU A 169 -9.49 -9.45 -7.55
CA GLU A 169 -10.07 -10.20 -6.44
C GLU A 169 -9.56 -9.63 -5.13
N LEU A 170 -10.46 -9.23 -4.23
CA LEU A 170 -10.15 -8.73 -2.91
C LEU A 170 -10.16 -9.84 -1.87
N VAL A 171 -9.16 -9.77 -0.99
CA VAL A 171 -9.02 -10.67 0.15
C VAL A 171 -8.90 -9.83 1.43
N CYS A 172 -9.71 -10.16 2.44
CA CYS A 172 -9.74 -9.50 3.74
C CYS A 172 -9.11 -10.37 4.83
N LYS A 173 -8.12 -11.18 4.45
CA LYS A 173 -7.34 -12.02 5.34
C LYS A 173 -5.93 -12.18 4.79
N ASP A 174 -4.99 -12.38 5.69
CA ASP A 174 -3.60 -12.66 5.35
C ASP A 174 -3.40 -14.14 4.97
N GLU A 175 -2.19 -14.50 4.55
CA GLU A 175 -1.80 -15.88 4.23
C GLU A 175 -1.99 -16.83 5.42
N MET A 176 -1.90 -16.30 6.64
CA MET A 176 -2.17 -17.03 7.89
C MET A 176 -3.67 -17.08 8.28
N GLY A 177 -4.56 -16.51 7.47
CA GLY A 177 -6.00 -16.51 7.68
C GLY A 177 -6.55 -15.46 8.66
N LYS A 178 -5.70 -14.58 9.20
CA LYS A 178 -6.11 -13.47 10.10
C LYS A 178 -6.49 -12.22 9.32
N ALA A 179 -7.45 -11.43 9.80
CA ALA A 179 -7.87 -10.21 9.10
C ALA A 179 -6.80 -9.12 9.06
N ASN A 180 -5.90 -9.01 10.06
CA ASN A 180 -4.83 -7.99 10.10
C ASN A 180 -5.29 -6.57 9.66
N ASP A 181 -6.37 -6.09 10.30
CA ASP A 181 -7.04 -4.80 10.02
C ASP A 181 -7.79 -4.68 8.67
N PHE A 182 -7.86 -5.75 7.88
CA PHE A 182 -8.77 -5.83 6.73
C PHE A 182 -10.20 -6.16 7.15
N GLY A 183 -11.16 -5.85 6.27
CA GLY A 183 -12.57 -6.14 6.47
C GLY A 183 -13.45 -4.93 6.21
N ILE A 184 -14.63 -4.95 6.81
CA ILE A 184 -15.62 -3.88 6.69
C ILE A 184 -15.19 -2.73 7.59
N LEU A 185 -15.12 -1.52 7.02
CA LEU A 185 -14.84 -0.32 7.77
C LEU A 185 -16.13 0.20 8.44
N PRO A 186 -16.05 0.72 9.67
CA PRO A 186 -17.19 1.29 10.36
C PRO A 186 -17.91 2.39 9.56
N GLY A 187 -19.25 2.41 9.66
CA GLY A 187 -20.11 3.34 8.90
C GLY A 187 -20.07 4.81 9.36
N ASP A 188 -19.43 5.10 10.49
CA ASP A 188 -19.30 6.45 11.06
C ASP A 188 -18.14 7.27 10.46
N GLY A 189 -17.38 6.69 9.55
CA GLY A 189 -16.30 7.37 8.84
C GLY A 189 -16.76 8.29 7.70
N MET A 190 -15.78 8.89 7.02
CA MET A 190 -15.96 9.72 5.84
C MET A 190 -14.98 9.27 4.75
N MET A 191 -15.47 9.17 3.51
CA MET A 191 -14.65 8.82 2.35
C MET A 191 -14.09 10.09 1.68
N LEU A 192 -12.81 10.06 1.33
CA LEU A 192 -12.11 11.08 0.57
C LEU A 192 -11.40 10.43 -0.62
N LYS A 193 -11.56 11.00 -1.81
CA LYS A 193 -10.81 10.62 -3.01
C LYS A 193 -9.64 11.57 -3.24
N MET A 194 -8.48 11.01 -3.53
CA MET A 194 -7.25 11.73 -3.86
C MET A 194 -6.47 11.01 -4.97
N PRO A 195 -5.50 11.67 -5.62
CA PRO A 195 -4.71 11.01 -6.67
C PRO A 195 -3.98 9.76 -6.14
N PRO A 196 -4.00 8.61 -6.86
CA PRO A 196 -3.31 7.40 -6.45
C PRO A 196 -1.82 7.62 -6.16
N ALA A 197 -1.14 8.41 -7.00
CA ALA A 197 0.25 8.79 -6.80
C ALA A 197 0.49 9.49 -5.44
N TYR A 198 -0.45 10.33 -5.00
CA TYR A 198 -0.35 10.97 -3.70
C TYR A 198 -0.60 9.99 -2.55
N ALA A 199 -1.49 9.00 -2.71
CA ALA A 199 -1.69 7.95 -1.71
C ALA A 199 -0.45 7.08 -1.53
N ARG A 200 0.21 6.69 -2.63
CA ARG A 200 1.52 6.02 -2.58
C ARG A 200 2.56 6.83 -1.81
N ARG A 201 2.59 8.15 -2.03
CA ARG A 201 3.49 9.07 -1.33
C ARG A 201 3.18 9.16 0.17
N LEU A 202 1.90 9.26 0.56
CA LEU A 202 1.48 9.26 1.96
C LEU A 202 1.85 7.97 2.69
N LEU A 203 1.66 6.83 2.03
CA LEU A 203 2.01 5.50 2.56
C LEU A 203 3.52 5.20 2.49
N GLY A 204 4.30 6.07 1.84
CA GLY A 204 5.74 5.93 1.65
C GLY A 204 6.56 6.13 2.93
N ARG A 205 7.87 6.28 2.76
CA ARG A 205 8.81 6.42 3.90
C ARG A 205 8.64 7.76 4.63
N LYS A 206 8.31 8.83 3.90
CA LYS A 206 8.23 10.18 4.43
C LYS A 206 6.77 10.56 4.74
N LYS A 207 6.28 10.12 5.91
CA LYS A 207 4.88 10.26 6.34
C LYS A 207 4.59 11.61 7.02
N GLN A 208 5.19 12.70 6.56
CA GLN A 208 5.11 14.00 7.26
C GLN A 208 3.68 14.52 7.44
N VAL A 209 2.86 14.41 6.39
CA VAL A 209 1.44 14.82 6.43
C VAL A 209 0.68 14.03 7.50
N LEU A 210 0.80 12.69 7.50
CA LEU A 210 0.10 11.82 8.45
C LEU A 210 0.58 12.05 9.89
N LEU A 211 1.88 12.26 10.08
CA LEU A 211 2.45 12.58 11.39
C LEU A 211 2.01 13.96 11.91
N ALA A 212 1.85 14.95 11.02
CA ALA A 212 1.34 16.27 11.40
C ALA A 212 -0.15 16.18 11.79
N VAL A 213 -0.97 15.52 10.97
CA VAL A 213 -2.40 15.32 11.26
C VAL A 213 -2.61 14.57 12.59
N GLY A 214 -1.88 13.47 12.81
CA GLY A 214 -2.01 12.66 14.03
C GLY A 214 -1.55 13.36 15.32
N LYS A 215 -0.80 14.46 15.22
CA LYS A 215 -0.45 15.30 16.37
C LYS A 215 -1.55 16.30 16.74
N GLU A 216 -2.35 16.72 15.77
CA GLU A 216 -3.38 17.73 15.98
C GLU A 216 -4.71 17.09 16.43
N VAL A 217 -5.07 15.93 15.87
CA VAL A 217 -6.37 15.27 16.16
C VAL A 217 -6.22 13.75 16.24
N PRO A 218 -6.76 13.10 17.30
CA PRO A 218 -6.87 11.65 17.34
C PRO A 218 -7.84 11.17 16.26
N CYS A 219 -7.34 10.37 15.32
CA CYS A 219 -8.11 9.88 14.20
C CYS A 219 -7.65 8.50 13.76
N GLU A 220 -8.54 7.79 13.07
CA GLU A 220 -8.21 6.59 12.34
C GLU A 220 -8.29 6.88 10.84
N LEU A 221 -7.25 6.43 10.13
CA LEU A 221 -7.08 6.67 8.71
C LEU A 221 -6.76 5.35 8.01
N THR A 222 -7.61 4.99 7.05
CA THR A 222 -7.37 3.85 6.17
C THR A 222 -7.15 4.39 4.76
N ILE A 223 -5.93 4.23 4.23
CA ILE A 223 -5.53 4.77 2.93
C ILE A 223 -5.33 3.59 1.98
N GLY A 224 -6.09 3.58 0.88
CA GLY A 224 -5.90 2.64 -0.22
C GLY A 224 -4.92 3.16 -1.27
N MET A 225 -4.18 2.25 -1.90
CA MET A 225 -3.29 2.53 -3.04
C MET A 225 -4.05 3.10 -4.25
N ASN A 226 -5.36 2.87 -4.30
CA ASN A 226 -6.30 3.45 -5.26
C ASN A 226 -6.64 4.92 -5.04
N GLY A 227 -6.05 5.56 -4.03
CA GLY A 227 -6.30 6.97 -3.74
C GLY A 227 -7.59 7.21 -2.96
N TRP A 228 -8.24 6.16 -2.47
CA TRP A 228 -9.43 6.27 -1.63
C TRP A 228 -9.00 6.21 -0.17
N VAL A 229 -9.48 7.16 0.62
CA VAL A 229 -9.13 7.31 2.03
C VAL A 229 -10.40 7.30 2.85
N TRP A 230 -10.45 6.47 3.87
CA TRP A 230 -11.48 6.47 4.88
C TRP A 230 -10.96 7.15 6.15
N ILE A 231 -11.74 8.08 6.67
CA ILE A 231 -11.38 8.97 7.79
C ILE A 231 -12.41 8.82 8.90
N ARG A 232 -11.96 8.45 10.09
CA ARG A 232 -12.78 8.43 11.30
C ARG A 232 -12.17 9.31 12.39
N ALA A 233 -12.99 10.19 12.95
CA ALA A 233 -12.65 11.07 14.07
C ALA A 233 -13.94 11.36 14.86
N SER A 234 -13.82 11.90 16.07
CA SER A 234 -14.96 12.03 16.98
C SER A 234 -16.04 13.00 16.47
N THR A 235 -15.65 14.04 15.74
CA THR A 235 -16.59 15.04 15.20
C THR A 235 -16.52 15.16 13.68
N ALA A 236 -17.63 15.54 13.05
CA ALA A 236 -17.65 15.82 11.62
C ALA A 236 -16.70 16.97 11.23
N ARG A 237 -16.58 18.00 12.08
CA ARG A 237 -15.65 19.12 11.89
C ARG A 237 -14.19 18.65 11.85
N GLN A 238 -13.80 17.75 12.76
CA GLN A 238 -12.47 17.13 12.72
C GLN A 238 -12.23 16.33 11.44
N ARG A 239 -13.21 15.52 11.00
CA ARG A 239 -13.11 14.79 9.73
C ARG A 239 -12.91 15.73 8.54
N MET A 240 -13.63 16.86 8.50
CA MET A 240 -13.45 17.90 7.48
C MET A 240 -12.06 18.56 7.55
N ALA A 241 -11.58 18.91 8.74
CA ALA A 241 -10.26 19.49 8.93
C ALA A 241 -9.14 18.54 8.47
N ILE A 242 -9.26 17.24 8.80
CA ILE A 242 -8.33 16.21 8.34
C ILE A 242 -8.36 16.09 6.82
N SER A 243 -9.54 16.03 6.21
CA SER A 243 -9.69 15.99 4.75
C SER A 243 -9.01 17.17 4.07
N HIS A 244 -9.25 18.38 4.58
CA HIS A 244 -8.61 19.59 4.07
C HIS A 244 -7.09 19.57 4.23
N ALA A 245 -6.58 19.15 5.40
CA ALA A 245 -5.15 19.02 5.65
C ALA A 245 -4.48 18.00 4.72
N LEU A 246 -5.12 16.86 4.45
CA LEU A 246 -4.64 15.87 3.50
C LEU A 246 -4.56 16.46 2.08
N GLN A 247 -5.57 17.20 1.64
CA GLN A 247 -5.57 17.85 0.32
C GLN A 247 -4.48 18.92 0.20
N LEU A 248 -4.31 19.78 1.22
CA LEU A 248 -3.24 20.78 1.27
C LEU A 248 -1.85 20.13 1.21
N GLY A 249 -1.65 19.01 1.91
CA GLY A 249 -0.40 18.26 1.87
C GLY A 249 -0.02 17.79 0.46
N ASN A 250 -0.98 17.65 -0.46
CA ASN A 250 -0.68 17.30 -1.85
C ASN A 250 -0.04 18.47 -2.63
N MET A 251 -0.50 19.69 -2.35
CA MET A 251 -0.12 20.92 -3.06
C MET A 251 1.14 21.57 -2.49
N VAL A 252 1.47 21.28 -1.23
CA VAL A 252 2.57 21.92 -0.52
C VAL A 252 3.87 21.10 -0.64
N PRO A 253 5.02 21.75 -0.91
CA PRO A 253 6.32 21.10 -0.89
C PRO A 253 6.61 20.44 0.47
N HIS A 254 7.27 19.28 0.43
CA HIS A 254 7.54 18.44 1.60
C HIS A 254 8.00 19.22 2.84
N HIS A 255 9.00 20.09 2.71
CA HIS A 255 9.58 20.83 3.85
C HIS A 255 8.59 21.77 4.57
N ARG A 256 7.52 22.23 3.90
CA ARG A 256 6.51 23.13 4.51
C ARG A 256 5.24 22.41 4.96
N GLN A 257 5.09 21.10 4.68
CA GLN A 257 3.85 20.38 4.95
C GLN A 257 3.44 20.46 6.42
N ALA A 258 4.37 20.26 7.35
CA ALA A 258 4.07 20.29 8.79
C ALA A 258 3.56 21.67 9.27
N GLU A 259 4.16 22.75 8.79
CA GLU A 259 3.79 24.12 9.14
C GLU A 259 2.38 24.45 8.61
N VAL A 260 2.13 24.16 7.33
CA VAL A 260 0.84 24.47 6.69
C VAL A 260 -0.30 23.65 7.28
N ILE A 261 -0.06 22.37 7.59
CA ILE A 261 -1.07 21.52 8.23
C ILE A 261 -1.43 22.08 9.61
N LYS A 262 -0.42 22.44 10.42
CA LYS A 262 -0.66 23.05 11.73
C LYS A 262 -1.45 24.36 11.62
N ALA A 263 -1.13 25.20 10.65
CA ALA A 263 -1.88 26.43 10.39
C ALA A 263 -3.33 26.14 9.97
N ALA A 264 -3.56 25.11 9.15
CA ALA A 264 -4.90 24.71 8.73
C ALA A 264 -5.77 24.28 9.93
N PHE A 265 -5.24 23.47 10.85
CA PHE A 265 -5.98 23.07 12.05
C PHE A 265 -6.27 24.25 12.98
N LYS A 266 -5.35 25.20 13.13
CA LYS A 266 -5.60 26.43 13.90
C LYS A 266 -6.79 27.20 13.36
N ASN A 267 -6.91 27.37 12.05
CA ASN A 267 -8.04 28.06 11.43
C ASN A 267 -9.40 27.40 11.73
N PHE A 268 -9.43 26.06 11.83
CA PHE A 268 -10.62 25.31 12.22
C PHE A 268 -10.97 25.47 13.71
N THR A 269 -9.99 25.65 14.58
CA THR A 269 -10.21 25.92 16.02
C THR A 269 -10.59 27.37 16.31
N SER A 270 -10.05 28.35 15.57
CA SER A 270 -10.35 29.77 15.78
C SER A 270 -11.74 30.18 15.29
N ASN A 271 -12.36 29.40 14.38
CA ASN A 271 -13.75 29.58 13.98
C ASN A 271 -14.77 29.04 15.02
N GLU A 272 -14.36 28.81 16.27
CA GLU A 272 -15.28 28.54 17.40
C GLU A 272 -16.02 29.77 17.93
N PHE A 273 -15.86 30.96 17.32
CA PHE A 273 -16.59 32.16 17.72
C PHE A 273 -17.37 32.79 16.54
N LYS A 274 -18.62 32.36 16.39
CA LYS A 274 -19.84 33.18 16.23
C LYS A 274 -21.02 32.32 15.79
#